data_AF-A0A3M5PGF0-F1
#
_entry.id   AF-A0A3M5PGF0-F1
#
_cell.length_a   1.000
_cell.length_b   1.000
_cell.length_c   1.000
_cell.angle_alpha   90.00
_cell.angle_beta   90.00
_cell.angle_gamma   90.00
#
_symmetry.space_group_name_H-M   'P 1'
#
loop_
_entity.id
_entity.type
_entity.pdbx_description
1 polymer ?
#
loop_
_entity_poly.entity_id
_entity_poly.type
_entity_poly.pdbx_seq_one_letter_code
_entity_poly.pdbx_strand_id
1 'polypeptide(L)'
;MVVRSDGIEFAHHALLLESDRVKRRQVFHDNLQRMAQLYAQLIPETAMQELQSYDCPYCGEPVEALLDLSGGDQQYIEDCQVCCRPIVFDLQTDGEQWTLDVRTENE
;
A
#
# COMPACT_ATOMS: atom_id res chain seq x y z
N MET A 1 8.76 -8.47 -69.59
CA MET A 1 9.45 -8.76 -68.32
C MET A 1 9.00 -7.72 -67.32
N VAL A 2 7.93 -8.00 -66.56
CA VAL A 2 7.42 -7.10 -65.52
C VAL A 2 7.68 -7.79 -64.19
N VAL A 3 8.61 -7.23 -63.43
CA VAL A 3 8.87 -7.59 -62.04
C VAL A 3 7.64 -7.19 -61.24
N ARG A 4 6.94 -8.15 -60.61
CA ARG A 4 5.96 -7.88 -59.57
C ARG A 4 6.55 -8.41 -58.27
N SER A 5 7.17 -7.51 -57.52
CA SER A 5 7.49 -7.71 -56.11
C SER A 5 6.17 -7.66 -55.35
N ASP A 6 5.62 -8.83 -55.03
CA ASP A 6 4.37 -8.96 -54.29
C ASP A 6 4.55 -8.33 -52.90
N GLY A 7 3.77 -7.30 -52.59
CA GLY A 7 3.78 -6.53 -51.33
C GLY A 7 3.39 -7.32 -50.07
N ILE A 8 3.46 -8.65 -50.14
CA ILE A 8 3.12 -9.60 -49.08
C ILE A 8 4.26 -9.66 -48.03
N GLU A 9 5.53 -9.51 -48.44
CA GLU A 9 6.67 -9.53 -47.50
C GLU A 9 6.69 -8.34 -46.54
N PHE A 10 6.33 -7.13 -47.01
CA PHE A 10 6.29 -5.94 -46.15
C PHE A 10 5.17 -6.01 -45.10
N ALA A 11 4.01 -6.56 -45.48
CA ALA A 11 2.88 -6.75 -44.57
C ALA A 11 3.20 -7.79 -43.48
N HIS A 12 3.90 -8.88 -43.83
CA HIS A 12 4.31 -9.90 -42.87
C HIS A 12 5.33 -9.36 -41.86
N HIS A 13 6.30 -8.54 -42.31
CA HIS A 13 7.30 -7.95 -41.42
C HIS A 13 6.69 -6.92 -40.45
N ALA A 14 5.72 -6.11 -40.90
CA ALA A 14 4.98 -5.19 -40.04
C ALA A 14 4.19 -5.94 -38.93
N LEU A 15 3.45 -6.99 -39.30
CA LEU A 15 2.70 -7.82 -38.35
C LEU A 15 3.59 -8.51 -37.31
N LEU A 16 4.80 -8.95 -37.70
CA LEU A 16 5.77 -9.52 -36.75
C LEU A 16 6.26 -8.47 -35.73
N LEU A 17 6.56 -7.25 -36.19
CA LEU A 17 6.95 -6.14 -35.31
C LEU A 17 5.82 -5.69 -34.37
N GLU A 18 4.58 -5.67 -34.85
CA GLU A 18 3.39 -5.48 -34.00
C GLU A 18 3.26 -6.60 -32.96
N SER A 19 3.43 -7.86 -33.37
CA SER A 19 3.33 -9.02 -32.47
C SER A 19 4.40 -9.01 -31.37
N ASP A 20 5.63 -8.55 -31.67
CA ASP A 20 6.72 -8.43 -30.70
C ASP A 20 6.53 -7.24 -29.76
N ARG A 21 5.80 -6.20 -30.17
CA ARG A 21 5.37 -5.11 -29.28
C ARG A 21 4.25 -5.56 -28.34
N VAL A 22 3.26 -6.30 -28.86
CA VAL A 22 2.17 -6.87 -28.07
C VAL A 22 2.70 -7.89 -27.06
N LYS A 23 3.61 -8.79 -27.46
CA LYS A 23 4.27 -9.75 -26.54
C LYS A 23 5.05 -9.05 -25.44
N ARG A 24 5.80 -7.99 -25.74
CA ARG A 24 6.53 -7.22 -24.72
C ARG A 24 5.59 -6.53 -23.73
N ARG A 25 4.48 -5.97 -24.20
CA ARG A 25 3.45 -5.37 -23.34
C ARG A 25 2.75 -6.41 -22.48
N GLN A 26 2.46 -7.59 -23.04
CA GLN A 26 1.87 -8.71 -22.31
C GLN A 26 2.82 -9.23 -21.23
N VAL A 27 4.11 -9.43 -21.55
CA VAL A 27 5.13 -9.85 -20.59
C VAL A 27 5.27 -8.86 -19.43
N PHE A 28 5.17 -7.55 -19.69
CA PHE A 28 5.18 -6.54 -18.64
C PHE A 28 3.95 -6.65 -17.72
N HIS A 29 2.75 -6.87 -18.29
CA HIS A 29 1.53 -7.08 -17.53
C HIS A 29 1.59 -8.38 -16.71
N ASP A 30 2.05 -9.48 -17.31
CA ASP A 30 2.21 -10.79 -16.67
C ASP A 30 3.25 -10.74 -15.54
N ASN A 31 4.36 -10.02 -15.74
CA ASN A 31 5.37 -9.81 -14.71
C ASN A 31 4.84 -8.98 -13.55
N LEU A 32 4.12 -7.89 -13.82
CA LEU A 32 3.47 -7.09 -12.78
C LEU A 32 2.45 -7.91 -11.98
N GLN A 33 1.64 -8.73 -12.66
CA GLN A 33 0.68 -9.63 -12.00
C GLN A 33 1.38 -10.68 -11.15
N ARG A 34 2.45 -11.30 -11.65
CA ARG A 34 3.25 -12.26 -10.86
C ARG A 34 3.90 -11.61 -9.64
N MET A 35 4.47 -10.41 -9.79
CA MET A 35 5.05 -9.68 -8.66
C MET A 35 3.97 -9.32 -7.62
N ALA A 36 2.81 -8.82 -8.05
CA ALA A 36 1.70 -8.54 -7.14
C ALA A 36 1.22 -9.80 -6.40
N GLN A 37 1.12 -10.95 -7.09
CA GLN A 37 0.77 -12.22 -6.45
C GLN A 37 1.84 -12.72 -5.47
N LEU A 38 3.12 -12.56 -5.78
CA LEU A 38 4.23 -12.92 -4.89
C LEU A 38 4.27 -12.01 -3.65
N TYR A 39 4.06 -10.71 -3.82
CA TYR A 39 4.04 -9.76 -2.70
C TYR A 39 2.77 -9.87 -1.85
N ALA A 40 1.63 -10.27 -2.41
CA ALA A 40 0.41 -10.52 -1.63
C ALA A 40 0.58 -11.67 -0.61
N GLN A 41 1.51 -12.60 -0.84
CA GLN A 41 1.86 -13.66 0.12
C GLN A 41 2.90 -13.20 1.17
N LEU A 42 3.45 -12.00 1.01
CA LEU A 42 4.51 -11.41 1.84
C LEU A 42 4.03 -10.21 2.67
N ILE A 43 2.77 -9.78 2.50
CA ILE A 43 2.10 -8.79 3.35
C ILE A 43 1.14 -9.62 4.21
N PRO A 44 1.60 -10.12 5.36
CA PRO A 44 0.86 -11.13 6.06
C PRO A 44 -0.21 -10.44 6.89
N GLU A 45 -1.35 -11.10 7.00
CA GLU A 45 -2.43 -10.86 7.95
C GLU A 45 -1.95 -11.08 9.43
N THR A 46 -0.68 -10.80 9.76
CA THR A 46 -0.02 -11.03 11.06
C THR A 46 0.60 -9.79 11.68
N ALA A 47 0.53 -8.63 11.04
CA ALA A 47 0.70 -7.39 11.78
C ALA A 47 -0.64 -7.17 12.51
N MET A 48 -0.67 -7.33 13.84
CA MET A 48 -1.83 -6.93 14.64
C MET A 48 -1.91 -5.41 14.68
N GLN A 49 -2.01 -4.80 13.50
CA GLN A 49 -1.95 -3.38 13.28
C GLN A 49 -3.31 -2.87 12.83
N GLU A 50 -3.84 -1.91 13.58
CA GLU A 50 -5.16 -1.34 13.31
C GLU A 50 -5.03 0.14 12.98
N LEU A 51 -5.70 0.58 11.92
CA LEU A 51 -5.77 1.99 11.56
C LEU A 51 -6.96 2.62 12.28
N GLN A 52 -6.71 3.59 13.16
CA GLN A 52 -7.74 4.26 13.94
C GLN A 52 -7.67 5.77 13.78
N SER A 53 -8.83 6.39 13.61
CA SER A 53 -8.96 7.85 13.61
C SER A 53 -9.20 8.40 15.02
N TYR A 54 -8.55 9.51 15.36
CA TYR A 54 -8.76 10.25 16.60
C TYR A 54 -8.69 11.75 16.36
N ASP A 55 -9.30 12.53 17.24
CA ASP A 55 -9.19 13.99 17.21
C ASP A 55 -8.02 14.44 18.09
N CYS A 56 -7.11 15.22 17.53
CA CYS A 56 -5.94 15.69 18.28
C CYS A 56 -6.37 16.56 19.49
N PRO A 57 -5.97 16.22 20.73
CA PRO A 57 -6.37 16.98 21.92
C PRO A 57 -5.76 18.39 21.98
N TYR A 58 -4.79 18.70 21.10
CA TYR A 58 -4.17 20.02 21.02
C TYR A 58 -4.79 20.93 19.95
N CYS A 59 -4.94 20.44 18.71
CA CYS A 59 -5.39 21.27 17.59
C CYS A 59 -6.81 20.94 17.11
N GLY A 60 -7.40 19.84 17.58
CA GLY A 60 -8.76 19.41 17.22
C GLY A 60 -8.91 18.87 15.81
N GLU A 61 -7.82 18.67 15.08
CA GLU A 61 -7.86 18.11 13.73
C GLU A 61 -7.97 16.58 13.79
N PRO A 62 -8.73 15.94 12.88
CA PRO A 62 -8.80 14.50 12.78
C PRO A 62 -7.49 13.94 12.20
N VAL A 63 -6.94 12.92 12.87
CA VAL A 63 -5.69 12.24 12.49
C VAL A 63 -5.93 10.74 12.44
N GLU A 64 -5.13 10.01 11.65
CA GLU A 64 -5.09 8.54 11.65
C GLU A 64 -3.79 8.05 12.30
N ALA A 65 -3.91 7.09 13.22
CA ALA A 65 -2.79 6.39 13.84
C ALA A 65 -2.82 4.91 13.44
N LEU A 66 -1.62 4.33 13.24
CA LEU A 66 -1.44 2.90 13.03
C LEU A 66 -1.01 2.26 14.36
N LEU A 67 -1.95 1.61 15.04
CA LEU A 67 -1.77 1.03 16.36
C LEU A 67 -1.16 -0.37 16.24
N ASP A 68 -0.06 -0.66 16.95
CA ASP A 68 0.49 -2.01 17.06
C ASP A 68 -0.07 -2.72 18.31
N LEU A 69 -1.06 -3.59 18.12
CA LEU A 69 -1.70 -4.35 19.19
C LEU A 69 -0.84 -5.55 19.63
N SER A 70 0.23 -5.91 18.92
CA SER A 70 1.05 -7.09 19.26
C SER A 70 1.83 -6.93 20.56
N GLY A 71 2.01 -5.69 21.03
CA GLY A 71 2.66 -5.37 22.29
C GLY A 71 1.77 -5.48 23.54
N GLY A 72 0.47 -5.80 23.40
CA GLY A 72 -0.49 -5.79 24.50
C GLY A 72 -0.82 -4.38 24.97
N ASP A 73 -1.15 -4.22 26.26
CA ASP A 73 -1.42 -2.92 26.87
C ASP A 73 -0.18 -2.04 26.86
N GLN A 74 -0.31 -0.84 26.29
CA GLN A 74 0.80 0.05 26.01
C GLN A 74 0.44 1.50 26.30
N GLN A 75 1.41 2.23 26.84
CA GLN A 75 1.33 3.67 26.94
C GLN A 75 2.58 4.27 26.31
N TYR A 76 2.38 5.12 25.30
CA TYR A 76 3.47 5.70 24.53
C TYR A 76 3.13 7.11 24.06
N ILE A 77 4.14 7.83 23.58
CA ILE A 77 3.99 9.19 23.08
C ILE A 77 4.19 9.17 21.56
N GLU A 78 3.23 9.75 20.84
CA GLU A 78 3.33 10.05 19.42
C GLU A 78 3.07 11.52 19.16
N ASP A 79 3.80 12.11 18.21
CA ASP A 79 3.58 13.50 17.81
C ASP A 79 2.39 13.61 16.85
N CYS A 80 1.53 14.61 17.08
CA CYS A 80 0.46 14.93 16.13
C CYS A 80 1.03 15.25 14.74
N GLN A 81 0.55 14.57 13.70
CA GLN A 81 0.96 14.79 12.30
C GLN A 81 0.63 16.20 11.77
N VAL A 82 -0.28 16.92 12.45
CA VAL A 82 -0.72 18.26 12.05
C VAL A 82 0.00 19.36 12.83
N CYS A 83 0.03 19.27 14.16
CA CYS A 83 0.58 20.34 15.02
C CYS A 83 1.90 19.99 15.71
N CYS A 84 2.46 18.80 15.47
CA CYS A 84 3.74 18.31 16.01
C CYS A 84 3.85 18.41 17.54
N ARG A 85 2.74 18.22 18.25
CA ARG A 85 2.72 18.20 19.72
C ARG A 85 2.65 16.75 20.22
N PRO A 86 3.34 16.43 21.33
CA PRO A 86 3.38 15.08 21.88
C PRO A 86 2.03 14.72 22.50
N ILE A 87 1.42 13.65 22.03
CA ILE A 87 0.16 13.08 22.53
C ILE A 87 0.48 11.78 23.24
N VAL A 88 -0.11 11.56 24.41
CA VAL A 88 -0.04 10.27 25.12
C VAL A 88 -1.15 9.38 24.58
N PHE A 89 -0.75 8.22 24.06
CA PHE A 89 -1.63 7.14 23.63
C PHE A 89 -1.70 6.11 24.75
N ASP A 90 -2.91 5.78 25.17
CA ASP A 90 -3.21 4.71 26.11
C ASP A 90 -3.98 3.62 25.37
N LEU A 91 -3.26 2.57 24.97
CA LEU A 91 -3.79 1.47 24.19
C LEU A 91 -3.98 0.27 25.12
N GLN A 92 -5.22 -0.20 25.20
CA GLN A 92 -5.56 -1.41 25.96
C GLN A 92 -6.07 -2.47 24.98
N THR A 93 -5.66 -3.72 25.13
CA THR A 93 -6.12 -4.82 24.27
C THR A 93 -6.09 -6.17 24.98
N ASP A 94 -7.11 -6.99 24.71
CA ASP A 94 -7.17 -8.39 25.16
C ASP A 94 -6.82 -9.40 24.06
N GLY A 95 -6.41 -8.90 22.88
CA GLY A 95 -6.11 -9.70 21.69
C GLY A 95 -7.31 -9.98 20.77
N GLU A 96 -8.53 -9.67 21.19
CA GLU A 96 -9.74 -9.72 20.35
C GLU A 96 -10.37 -8.33 20.16
N GLN A 97 -10.36 -7.54 21.22
CA GLN A 97 -10.84 -6.17 21.29
C GLN A 97 -9.72 -5.24 21.77
N TRP A 98 -9.92 -3.96 21.49
CA TRP A 98 -8.99 -2.93 21.89
C TRP A 98 -9.71 -1.59 22.08
N THR A 99 -9.11 -0.73 22.88
CA THR A 99 -9.56 0.64 23.10
C THR A 99 -8.36 1.58 23.08
N LEU A 100 -8.57 2.78 22.54
CA LEU A 100 -7.57 3.83 22.51
C LEU A 100 -8.12 5.07 23.21
N ASP A 101 -7.39 5.55 24.22
CA ASP A 101 -7.56 6.88 24.79
C ASP A 101 -6.35 7.76 24.42
N VAL A 102 -6.62 9.00 24.02
CA VAL A 102 -5.60 10.00 23.69
C VAL A 102 -5.73 11.19 24.61
N ARG A 103 -4.60 11.67 25.14
CA ARG A 103 -4.55 12.84 26.03
C ARG A 103 -3.30 13.67 25.83
N THR A 104 -3.28 14.86 26.41
CA THR A 104 -2.09 15.69 26.39
C THR A 104 -1.03 15.13 27.35
N GLU A 105 0.26 15.38 27.11
CA GLU A 105 1.34 14.92 27.99
C GLU A 105 1.33 15.54 29.40
N ASN A 106 0.56 16.61 29.59
CA ASN A 106 0.54 17.40 30.82
C ASN A 106 -0.72 17.17 31.68
N GLU A 107 -1.58 16.23 31.29
CA GLU A 107 -2.73 15.75 32.06
C GLU A 107 -2.37 14.50 32.86
#